data_AF-A0A847GEF4-F1
#
_entry.id   AF-A0A847GEF4-F1
#
_cell.length_a   1.000
_cell.length_b   1.000
_cell.length_c   1.000
_cell.angle_alpha   90.00
_cell.angle_beta   90.00
_cell.angle_gamma   90.00
#
_symmetry.space_group_name_H-M   'P 1'
#
loop_
_entity.id
_entity.type
_entity.pdbx_description
1 polymer ?
#
loop_
_entity_poly.entity_id
_entity_poly.type
_entity_poly.pdbx_seq_one_letter_code
_entity_poly.pdbx_strand_id
1 'polypeptide(L)'
;DMSYFYMGWVLDKCGDTDPQIDVTTIFQIMQGLPNNLVLDDPTAKGPYQFISLFTATVGEVISARGSVSDPSQIQPASFQVADKDKNVGPYGNLPMGNGNGSTIYRLREGIERFLITDINNPGAGSKAQSEIWVMADTISKTVKYFNHIPGGSNVLYMDGHVEFIRYPGRVPVNEGMALFLGTLLDRTRD
;
A
#
# COMPACT_ATOMS: atom_id res chain seq x y z
N ASP A 1 -7.39 14.36 -11.68
CA ASP A 1 -8.01 13.06 -12.04
C ASP A 1 -7.31 12.00 -11.18
N MET A 2 -8.05 11.28 -10.35
CA MET A 2 -7.52 10.24 -9.44
C MET A 2 -8.17 8.89 -9.76
N SER A 3 -8.27 8.58 -11.06
CA SER A 3 -8.84 7.33 -11.55
C SER A 3 -7.94 6.11 -11.32
N TYR A 4 -6.66 6.33 -10.99
CA TYR A 4 -5.66 5.28 -10.78
C TYR A 4 -4.79 5.60 -9.58
N PHE A 5 -4.21 4.57 -8.97
CA PHE A 5 -3.15 4.73 -7.99
C PHE A 5 -1.91 3.95 -8.41
N TYR A 6 -0.75 4.57 -8.21
CA TYR A 6 0.55 3.95 -8.40
C TYR A 6 1.10 3.52 -7.04
N MET A 7 1.50 2.26 -6.93
CA MET A 7 2.13 1.73 -5.72
C MET A 7 3.64 1.71 -5.92
N GLY A 8 4.34 2.65 -5.31
CA GLY A 8 5.80 2.74 -5.48
C GLY A 8 6.61 1.75 -4.63
N TRP A 9 5.96 0.88 -3.86
CA TRP A 9 6.58 -0.18 -3.06
C TRP A 9 6.04 -1.54 -3.49
N VAL A 10 6.82 -2.59 -3.26
CA VAL A 10 6.38 -3.95 -3.54
C VAL A 10 5.63 -4.51 -2.33
N LEU A 11 4.43 -5.04 -2.58
CA LEU A 11 3.58 -5.63 -1.55
C LEU A 11 3.27 -7.08 -1.93
N ASP A 12 3.65 -8.01 -1.06
CA ASP A 12 3.55 -9.45 -1.25
C ASP A 12 2.68 -10.17 -0.21
N LYS A 13 2.22 -9.47 0.83
CA LYS A 13 1.40 -9.96 1.95
C LYS A 13 0.13 -9.13 2.14
N CYS A 14 -0.61 -8.91 1.05
CA CYS A 14 -1.82 -8.08 1.04
C CYS A 14 -3.11 -8.81 0.60
N GLY A 15 -3.06 -10.13 0.47
CA GLY A 15 -4.23 -10.96 0.19
C GLY A 15 -5.17 -11.11 1.40
N ASP A 16 -6.35 -11.67 1.18
CA ASP A 16 -7.37 -11.83 2.23
C ASP A 16 -6.98 -12.83 3.31
N THR A 17 -6.07 -13.76 2.99
CA THR A 17 -5.52 -14.75 3.94
C THR A 17 -4.27 -14.27 4.66
N ASP A 18 -3.67 -13.15 4.22
CA ASP A 18 -2.52 -12.56 4.89
C ASP A 18 -2.95 -11.85 6.18
N PRO A 19 -2.02 -11.56 7.11
CA PRO A 19 -2.34 -10.86 8.35
C PRO A 19 -3.13 -9.56 8.13
N GLN A 20 -4.28 -9.46 8.79
CA GLN A 20 -5.19 -8.31 8.74
C GLN A 20 -5.18 -7.59 10.10
N ILE A 21 -5.40 -6.28 10.08
CA ILE A 21 -5.58 -5.47 11.30
C ILE A 21 -6.76 -4.51 11.15
N ASP A 22 -7.39 -4.18 12.27
CA ASP A 22 -8.43 -3.17 12.31
C ASP A 22 -7.84 -1.81 11.94
N VAL A 23 -8.49 -1.13 10.98
CA VAL A 23 -8.02 0.20 10.55
C VAL A 23 -8.14 1.26 11.64
N THR A 24 -8.83 0.97 12.74
CA THR A 24 -8.85 1.82 13.95
C THR A 24 -7.45 2.17 14.45
N THR A 25 -6.48 1.26 14.30
CA THR A 25 -5.08 1.48 14.71
C THR A 25 -4.46 2.70 14.03
N ILE A 26 -4.95 3.05 12.83
CA ILE A 26 -4.48 4.19 12.03
C ILE A 26 -4.92 5.53 12.65
N PHE A 27 -6.07 5.58 13.33
CA PHE A 27 -6.59 6.81 13.94
C PHE A 27 -5.65 7.39 15.01
N GLN A 28 -4.85 6.58 15.69
CA GLN A 28 -3.91 7.05 16.71
C GLN A 28 -2.76 7.87 16.10
N ILE A 29 -2.34 7.55 14.87
CA ILE A 29 -1.26 8.25 14.16
C ILE A 29 -1.82 9.44 13.35
N MET A 30 -3.08 9.37 12.93
CA MET A 30 -3.74 10.42 12.15
C MET A 30 -3.98 11.73 12.90
N GLN A 31 -3.99 11.74 14.24
CA GLN A 31 -4.13 12.98 15.04
C GLN A 31 -3.00 13.99 14.77
N GLY A 32 -1.86 13.54 14.23
CA GLY A 32 -0.74 14.41 13.84
C GLY A 32 -0.79 14.94 12.40
N LEU A 33 -1.78 14.54 11.61
CA LEU A 33 -1.91 14.97 10.20
C LEU A 33 -2.78 16.24 10.08
N PRO A 34 -2.42 17.18 9.19
CA PRO A 34 -3.13 18.45 9.03
C PRO A 34 -4.57 18.30 8.51
N ASN A 35 -4.86 17.20 7.81
CA ASN A 35 -6.20 16.84 7.34
C ASN A 35 -6.55 15.50 7.98
N ASN A 36 -7.49 15.51 8.93
CA ASN A 36 -8.00 14.29 9.55
C ASN A 36 -8.59 13.39 8.47
N LEU A 37 -7.92 12.29 8.11
CA LEU A 37 -8.57 11.24 7.33
C LEU A 37 -9.76 10.74 8.15
N VAL A 38 -10.86 10.37 7.51
CA VAL A 38 -12.00 9.77 8.21
C VAL A 38 -12.26 8.45 7.51
N LEU A 39 -12.21 7.36 8.27
CA LEU A 39 -12.50 6.04 7.74
C LEU A 39 -14.02 5.89 7.58
N ASP A 40 -14.44 5.42 6.42
CA ASP A 40 -15.87 5.18 6.13
C ASP A 40 -16.45 4.05 6.99
N ASP A 41 -15.61 3.06 7.34
CA ASP A 41 -15.94 2.00 8.29
C ASP A 41 -14.79 1.87 9.31
N PRO A 42 -14.97 2.34 10.55
CA PRO A 42 -13.94 2.25 11.58
C PRO A 42 -13.66 0.81 12.00
N THR A 43 -14.58 -0.14 11.79
CA THR A 43 -14.42 -1.55 12.19
C THR A 43 -13.83 -2.42 11.10
N ALA A 44 -13.62 -1.87 9.90
CA ALA A 44 -13.14 -2.65 8.80
C ALA A 44 -11.67 -3.04 8.99
N LYS A 45 -11.30 -4.15 8.33
CA LYS A 45 -9.96 -4.72 8.37
C LYS A 45 -9.26 -4.47 7.05
N GLY A 46 -7.96 -4.24 7.13
CA GLY A 46 -7.11 -4.14 5.95
C GLY A 46 -5.79 -4.90 6.14
N PRO A 47 -5.04 -5.12 5.06
CA PRO A 47 -3.82 -5.89 5.15
C PRO A 47 -2.76 -5.17 5.97
N TYR A 48 -2.19 -5.89 6.94
CA TYR A 48 -1.23 -5.31 7.89
C TYR A 48 0.02 -4.77 7.17
N GLN A 49 0.53 -5.46 6.14
CA GLN A 49 1.70 -5.00 5.39
C GLN A 49 1.47 -3.61 4.78
N PHE A 50 0.29 -3.38 4.20
CA PHE A 50 -0.03 -2.09 3.61
C PHE A 50 -0.24 -1.00 4.66
N ILE A 51 -0.92 -1.32 5.76
CA ILE A 51 -1.16 -0.38 6.86
C ILE A 51 0.16 0.01 7.56
N SER A 52 1.05 -0.96 7.79
CA SER A 52 2.39 -0.72 8.36
C SER A 52 3.27 0.11 7.42
N LEU A 53 3.22 -0.11 6.11
CA LEU A 53 3.87 0.74 5.10
C LEU A 53 3.40 2.19 5.21
N PHE A 54 2.07 2.39 5.21
CA PHE A 54 1.49 3.72 5.28
C PHE A 54 1.88 4.46 6.56
N THR A 55 1.71 3.80 7.70
CA THR A 55 2.02 4.38 9.02
C THR A 55 3.50 4.69 9.20
N ALA A 56 4.40 3.80 8.76
CA ALA A 56 5.84 4.08 8.76
C ALA A 56 6.18 5.29 7.88
N THR A 57 5.59 5.37 6.68
CA THR A 57 5.80 6.48 5.75
C THR A 57 5.31 7.80 6.33
N VAL A 58 4.10 7.84 6.90
CA VAL A 58 3.54 9.03 7.54
C VAL A 58 4.38 9.46 8.76
N GLY A 59 4.80 8.51 9.60
CA GLY A 59 5.64 8.78 10.77
C GLY A 59 6.98 9.42 10.38
N GLU A 60 7.62 8.91 9.32
CA GLU A 60 8.84 9.50 8.78
C GLU A 60 8.59 10.90 8.18
N VAL A 61 7.48 11.12 7.47
CA VAL A 61 7.13 12.46 6.93
C VAL A 61 6.93 13.46 8.06
N ILE A 62 6.21 13.10 9.13
CA ILE A 62 5.99 13.96 10.30
C ILE A 62 7.34 14.30 10.96
N SER A 63 8.20 13.30 11.14
CA SER A 63 9.53 13.47 11.74
C SER A 63 10.43 14.37 10.87
N ALA A 64 10.42 14.15 9.55
CA ALA A 64 11.16 14.97 8.59
C ALA A 64 10.67 16.42 8.60
N ARG A 65 9.34 16.64 8.59
CA ARG A 65 8.73 17.98 8.70
C ARG A 65 9.15 18.68 9.99
N GLY A 66 9.10 18.00 11.13
CA GLY A 66 9.50 18.58 12.42
C GLY A 66 10.98 18.95 12.51
N SER A 67 11.82 18.34 11.66
CA SER A 67 13.28 18.57 11.62
C SER A 67 13.69 19.72 10.68
N VAL A 68 12.74 20.29 9.93
CA VAL A 68 13.00 21.33 8.93
C VAL A 68 12.54 22.69 9.46
N SER A 69 13.45 23.66 9.49
CA SER A 69 13.16 25.05 9.92
C SER A 69 12.74 25.96 8.78
N ASP A 70 13.16 25.68 7.53
CA ASP A 70 12.78 26.43 6.33
C ASP A 70 11.54 25.80 5.65
N PRO A 71 10.40 26.50 5.57
CA PRO A 71 9.20 26.01 4.90
C PRO A 71 9.42 25.52 3.46
N SER A 72 10.41 26.06 2.72
CA SER A 72 10.70 25.65 1.35
C SER A 72 11.22 24.21 1.24
N GLN A 73 11.77 23.66 2.33
CA GLN A 73 12.40 22.34 2.37
C GLN A 73 11.42 21.23 2.82
N ILE A 74 10.21 21.57 3.27
CA ILE A 74 9.23 20.60 3.78
C ILE A 74 8.80 19.62 2.67
N GLN A 75 8.52 20.14 1.48
CA GLN A 75 8.08 19.31 0.36
C GLN A 75 9.20 18.40 -0.18
N PRO A 76 10.43 18.91 -0.44
CA PRO A 76 11.58 18.06 -0.75
C PRO A 76 11.84 16.97 0.28
N ALA A 77 11.78 17.30 1.58
CA ALA A 77 11.97 16.33 2.66
C ALA A 77 10.90 15.22 2.63
N SER A 78 9.65 15.59 2.35
CA SER A 78 8.55 14.62 2.21
C SER A 78 8.74 13.68 1.02
N PHE A 79 9.24 14.19 -0.12
CA PHE A 79 9.55 13.36 -1.29
C PHE A 79 10.72 12.41 -1.03
N GLN A 80 11.76 12.85 -0.30
CA GLN A 80 12.86 11.96 0.10
C GLN A 80 12.39 10.82 1.00
N VAL A 81 11.35 11.03 1.81
CA VAL A 81 10.74 9.94 2.59
C VAL A 81 10.04 8.95 1.67
N ALA A 82 9.30 9.41 0.67
CA ALA A 82 8.61 8.54 -0.29
C ALA A 82 9.56 7.75 -1.22
N ASP A 83 10.80 8.19 -1.37
CA ASP A 83 11.83 7.54 -2.21
C ASP A 83 12.67 6.48 -1.47
N LYS A 84 12.32 6.15 -0.22
CA LYS A 84 13.06 5.18 0.60
C LYS A 84 12.34 3.86 0.76
N ASP A 85 13.12 2.80 0.89
CA ASP A 85 12.66 1.52 1.45
C ASP A 85 12.15 1.75 2.88
N LYS A 86 11.21 0.92 3.34
CA LYS A 86 10.51 1.13 4.62
C LYS A 86 10.72 -0.03 5.56
N ASN A 87 11.22 0.26 6.76
CA ASN A 87 11.25 -0.74 7.82
C ASN A 87 9.88 -0.80 8.49
N VAL A 88 9.33 -2.00 8.65
CA VAL A 88 8.01 -2.23 9.25
C VAL A 88 8.10 -3.25 10.38
N GLY A 89 7.31 -3.02 11.43
CA GLY A 89 7.22 -3.93 12.56
C GLY A 89 6.54 -5.25 12.18
N PRO A 90 6.88 -6.36 12.87
CA PRO A 90 6.25 -7.65 12.62
C PRO A 90 4.78 -7.68 13.08
N TYR A 91 3.99 -8.61 12.53
CA TYR A 91 2.69 -8.97 13.06
C TYR A 91 2.86 -10.17 14.00
N GLY A 92 2.89 -9.92 15.31
CA GLY A 92 3.35 -10.91 16.29
C GLY A 92 4.80 -11.30 16.01
N ASN A 93 5.06 -12.57 15.70
CA ASN A 93 6.39 -13.08 15.32
C ASN A 93 6.61 -13.16 13.80
N LEU A 94 5.63 -12.74 12.98
CA LEU A 94 5.72 -12.82 11.53
C LEU A 94 6.34 -11.53 10.97
N PRO A 95 7.49 -11.60 10.28
CA PRO A 95 8.05 -10.44 9.60
C PRO A 95 7.14 -9.99 8.45
N MET A 96 6.90 -8.68 8.37
CA MET A 96 5.93 -8.10 7.42
C MET A 96 6.60 -7.30 6.29
N GLY A 97 7.92 -7.31 6.21
CA GLY A 97 8.64 -6.89 5.01
C GLY A 97 8.57 -7.95 3.90
N ASN A 98 9.13 -7.60 2.75
CA ASN A 98 9.24 -8.49 1.60
C ASN A 98 10.17 -9.68 1.89
N GLY A 99 9.88 -10.83 1.29
CA GLY A 99 10.74 -12.01 1.43
C GLY A 99 10.86 -12.52 2.88
N ASN A 100 9.83 -12.29 3.71
CA ASN A 100 9.85 -12.55 5.17
C ASN A 100 10.93 -11.75 5.93
N GLY A 101 11.34 -10.59 5.43
CA GLY A 101 12.17 -9.63 6.14
C GLY A 101 11.36 -8.59 6.94
N SER A 102 12.04 -7.54 7.40
CA SER A 102 11.42 -6.37 8.04
C SER A 102 11.37 -5.14 7.13
N THR A 103 11.86 -5.25 5.89
CA THR A 103 11.91 -4.14 4.94
C THR A 103 10.92 -4.35 3.79
N ILE A 104 10.12 -3.33 3.52
CA ILE A 104 9.33 -3.18 2.29
C ILE A 104 10.14 -2.34 1.32
N TYR A 105 10.45 -2.90 0.15
CA TYR A 105 11.30 -2.27 -0.84
C TYR A 105 10.52 -1.37 -1.80
N ARG A 106 11.15 -0.27 -2.23
CA ARG A 106 10.72 0.53 -3.37
C ARG A 106 10.76 -0.31 -4.64
N LEU A 107 9.78 -0.10 -5.51
CA LEU A 107 9.80 -0.67 -6.85
C LEU A 107 11.06 -0.22 -7.61
N ARG A 108 11.75 -1.20 -8.18
CA ARG A 108 12.92 -1.02 -9.05
C ARG A 108 13.10 -2.27 -9.91
N GLU A 109 13.89 -2.18 -10.96
CA GLU A 109 14.18 -3.34 -11.81
C GLU A 109 14.86 -4.46 -11.00
N GLY A 110 14.41 -5.70 -11.24
CA GLY A 110 14.92 -6.88 -10.54
C GLY A 110 14.47 -6.97 -9.08
N ILE A 111 13.40 -6.28 -8.66
CA ILE A 111 12.93 -6.31 -7.28
C ILE A 111 12.35 -7.66 -6.86
N GLU A 112 11.91 -8.49 -7.81
CA GLU A 112 11.41 -9.85 -7.61
C GLU A 112 12.37 -10.73 -6.80
N ARG A 113 13.69 -10.49 -6.91
CA ARG A 113 14.71 -11.21 -6.16
C ARG A 113 14.59 -11.03 -4.63
N PHE A 114 14.00 -9.92 -4.19
CA PHE A 114 13.78 -9.61 -2.78
C PHE A 114 12.47 -10.21 -2.25
N LEU A 115 11.67 -10.83 -3.13
CA LEU A 115 10.47 -11.58 -2.76
C LEU A 115 10.77 -13.07 -2.53
N ILE A 116 12.02 -13.50 -2.71
CA ILE A 116 12.43 -14.88 -2.49
C ILE A 116 12.25 -15.24 -1.02
N THR A 117 11.28 -16.11 -0.72
CA THR A 117 11.05 -16.61 0.64
C THR A 117 11.89 -17.84 0.99
N ASP A 118 12.44 -18.53 -0.01
CA ASP A 118 13.33 -19.68 0.14
C ASP A 118 14.64 -19.47 -0.64
N ILE A 119 15.72 -19.17 0.09
CA ILE A 119 17.04 -18.89 -0.48
C ILE A 119 17.70 -20.14 -1.10
N ASN A 120 17.29 -21.34 -0.70
CA ASN A 120 17.84 -22.58 -1.24
C ASN A 120 17.22 -22.95 -2.58
N ASN A 121 16.11 -22.31 -2.95
CA ASN A 121 15.44 -22.50 -4.23
C ASN A 121 15.00 -21.16 -4.84
N PRO A 122 15.96 -20.32 -5.29
CA PRO A 122 15.68 -18.97 -5.75
C PRO A 122 14.76 -18.91 -6.99
N GLY A 123 14.71 -19.98 -7.80
CA GLY A 123 13.84 -20.07 -8.97
C GLY A 123 12.38 -20.39 -8.63
N ALA A 124 12.10 -21.08 -7.52
CA ALA A 124 10.74 -21.42 -7.09
C ALA A 124 10.20 -20.47 -6.01
N GLY A 125 11.08 -19.76 -5.29
CA GLY A 125 10.72 -18.81 -4.24
C GLY A 125 10.51 -17.37 -4.72
N SER A 126 10.97 -17.00 -5.92
CA SER A 126 10.77 -15.66 -6.50
C SER A 126 9.37 -15.52 -7.08
N LYS A 127 8.65 -14.44 -6.75
CA LYS A 127 7.43 -14.10 -7.48
C LYS A 127 7.76 -13.73 -8.91
N ALA A 128 6.91 -14.10 -9.85
CA ALA A 128 7.05 -13.65 -11.23
C ALA A 128 6.71 -12.16 -11.34
N GLN A 129 7.30 -11.45 -12.31
CA GLN A 129 6.96 -10.04 -12.56
C GLN A 129 5.46 -9.86 -12.92
N SER A 130 4.85 -10.90 -13.50
CA SER A 130 3.41 -10.99 -13.76
C SER A 130 2.54 -11.09 -12.49
N GLU A 131 3.13 -11.20 -11.31
CA GLU A 131 2.41 -11.21 -10.02
C GLU A 131 2.62 -9.93 -9.21
N ILE A 132 3.57 -9.08 -9.62
CA ILE A 132 3.89 -7.81 -8.96
C ILE A 132 3.03 -6.71 -9.59
N TRP A 133 1.96 -6.33 -8.90
CA TRP A 133 1.09 -5.24 -9.31
C TRP A 133 1.75 -3.89 -9.01
N VAL A 134 1.60 -2.94 -9.93
CA VAL A 134 2.28 -1.64 -9.93
C VAL A 134 1.27 -0.50 -9.88
N MET A 135 0.18 -0.63 -10.61
CA MET A 135 -0.86 0.38 -10.71
C MET A 135 -2.20 -0.31 -10.89
N ALA A 136 -3.26 0.27 -10.33
CA ALA A 136 -4.61 -0.19 -10.58
C ALA A 136 -5.60 0.98 -10.58
N ASP A 137 -6.77 0.74 -11.16
CA ASP A 137 -7.91 1.65 -11.08
C ASP A 137 -8.29 1.83 -9.59
N THR A 138 -8.80 3.02 -9.26
CA THR A 138 -9.30 3.24 -7.90
C THR A 138 -10.52 2.38 -7.61
N ILE A 139 -10.44 1.64 -6.51
CA ILE A 139 -11.49 0.75 -6.00
C ILE A 139 -12.02 1.32 -4.67
N SER A 140 -13.32 1.18 -4.44
CA SER A 140 -13.99 1.64 -3.21
C SER A 140 -15.08 0.67 -2.81
N LYS A 141 -15.36 0.56 -1.50
CA LYS A 141 -16.52 -0.20 -1.00
C LYS A 141 -17.86 0.49 -1.28
N THR A 142 -17.83 1.78 -1.62
CA THR A 142 -19.06 2.53 -1.89
C THR A 142 -19.33 2.59 -3.38
N VAL A 143 -20.47 2.03 -3.81
CA VAL A 143 -20.89 1.86 -5.22
C VAL A 143 -20.78 3.15 -6.04
N LYS A 144 -21.05 4.33 -5.49
CA LYS A 144 -20.94 5.62 -6.20
C LYS A 144 -19.52 6.02 -6.63
N TYR A 145 -18.48 5.31 -6.18
CA TYR A 145 -17.08 5.70 -6.34
C TYR A 145 -16.21 4.71 -7.11
N PHE A 146 -16.80 3.68 -7.73
CA PHE A 146 -16.05 2.98 -8.75
C PHE A 146 -15.93 3.86 -9.99
N ASN A 147 -14.76 3.88 -10.63
CA ASN A 147 -14.68 4.32 -12.01
C ASN A 147 -15.43 3.36 -12.96
N HIS A 148 -15.70 2.12 -12.48
CA HIS A 148 -16.48 1.09 -13.17
C HIS A 148 -17.48 0.36 -12.21
N ILE A 149 -18.74 0.78 -12.19
CA ILE A 149 -19.80 0.18 -11.36
C ILE A 149 -20.57 -0.90 -12.15
N PRO A 150 -20.87 -2.10 -11.60
CA PRO A 150 -20.08 -2.91 -10.70
C PRO A 150 -19.20 -3.85 -11.54
N GLY A 151 -17.89 -3.69 -11.48
CA GLY A 151 -17.03 -4.65 -12.14
C GLY A 151 -15.59 -4.23 -12.09
N GLY A 152 -14.90 -4.65 -11.05
CA GLY A 152 -13.45 -4.84 -11.08
C GLY A 152 -12.59 -3.61 -11.30
N SER A 153 -11.32 -3.88 -11.58
CA SER A 153 -10.28 -2.90 -11.87
C SER A 153 -9.30 -3.51 -12.86
N ASN A 154 -8.82 -2.69 -13.78
CA ASN A 154 -7.62 -3.01 -14.53
C ASN A 154 -6.42 -2.89 -13.59
N VAL A 155 -5.51 -3.84 -13.66
CA VAL A 155 -4.30 -3.88 -12.85
C VAL A 155 -3.11 -4.06 -13.77
N LEU A 156 -2.18 -3.11 -13.72
CA LEU A 156 -0.90 -3.15 -14.41
C LEU A 156 0.14 -3.89 -13.56
N TYR A 157 0.86 -4.81 -14.18
CA TYR A 157 1.92 -5.59 -13.58
C TYR A 157 3.31 -5.16 -14.05
N MET A 158 4.35 -5.63 -13.34
CA MET A 158 5.73 -5.22 -13.57
C MET A 158 6.30 -5.66 -14.93
N ASP A 159 5.77 -6.73 -15.52
CA ASP A 159 6.10 -7.16 -16.89
C ASP A 159 5.36 -6.34 -17.98
N GLY A 160 4.55 -5.36 -17.59
CA GLY A 160 3.81 -4.46 -18.47
C GLY A 160 2.44 -5.00 -18.91
N HIS A 161 2.03 -6.20 -18.50
CA HIS A 161 0.69 -6.67 -18.83
C HIS A 161 -0.38 -6.02 -17.95
N VAL A 162 -1.62 -6.00 -18.46
CA VAL A 162 -2.78 -5.54 -17.73
C VAL A 162 -3.79 -6.67 -17.63
N GLU A 163 -4.29 -6.92 -16.43
CA GLU A 163 -5.40 -7.87 -16.18
C GLU A 163 -6.59 -7.13 -15.58
N PHE A 164 -7.79 -7.46 -16.06
CA PHE A 164 -9.01 -7.04 -15.41
C PHE A 164 -9.42 -8.04 -14.32
N ILE A 165 -9.44 -7.57 -13.07
CA ILE A 165 -9.83 -8.37 -11.90
C ILE A 165 -11.20 -7.92 -11.44
N ARG A 166 -12.16 -8.85 -11.35
CA ARG A 166 -13.51 -8.53 -10.82
C ARG A 166 -13.45 -8.24 -9.33
N TYR A 167 -14.25 -7.28 -8.88
CA TYR A 167 -14.40 -6.95 -7.46
C TYR A 167 -15.61 -7.67 -6.84
N PRO A 168 -15.49 -8.26 -5.64
CA PRO A 168 -14.24 -8.49 -4.92
C PRO A 168 -13.41 -9.60 -5.60
N GLY A 169 -12.09 -9.45 -5.58
CA GLY A 169 -11.17 -10.39 -6.22
C GLY A 169 -9.82 -10.47 -5.50
N ARG A 170 -8.80 -10.93 -6.21
CA ARG A 170 -7.42 -11.00 -5.68
C ARG A 170 -6.82 -9.60 -5.50
N VAL A 171 -5.81 -9.48 -4.64
CA VAL A 171 -5.03 -8.25 -4.45
C VAL A 171 -4.53 -7.69 -5.80
N PRO A 172 -4.59 -6.36 -6.03
CA PRO A 172 -5.04 -5.31 -5.11
C PRO A 172 -6.56 -5.06 -5.09
N VAL A 173 -7.37 -5.88 -5.76
CA VAL A 173 -8.82 -5.68 -5.97
C VAL A 173 -9.68 -6.44 -4.95
N ASN A 174 -9.12 -6.67 -3.76
CA ASN A 174 -9.83 -7.28 -2.64
C ASN A 174 -10.48 -6.22 -1.74
N GLU A 175 -11.33 -6.67 -0.82
CA GLU A 175 -12.08 -5.77 0.05
C GLU A 175 -11.19 -4.98 1.03
N GLY A 176 -10.12 -5.61 1.53
CA GLY A 176 -9.20 -4.99 2.48
C GLY A 176 -8.46 -3.80 1.89
N MET A 177 -7.98 -3.90 0.64
CA MET A 177 -7.34 -2.79 -0.06
C MET A 177 -8.34 -1.70 -0.46
N ALA A 178 -9.56 -2.06 -0.87
CA ALA A 178 -10.58 -1.12 -1.31
C ALA A 178 -11.01 -0.12 -0.23
N LEU A 179 -11.05 -0.56 1.03
CA LEU A 179 -11.35 0.31 2.16
C LEU A 179 -10.34 1.46 2.28
N PHE A 180 -9.05 1.11 2.21
CA PHE A 180 -7.98 2.05 2.51
C PHE A 180 -7.68 2.95 1.31
N LEU A 181 -7.61 2.38 0.11
CA LEU A 181 -7.40 3.14 -1.12
C LEU A 181 -8.59 4.05 -1.42
N GLY A 182 -9.82 3.56 -1.24
CA GLY A 182 -11.02 4.39 -1.33
C GLY A 182 -10.95 5.57 -0.36
N THR A 183 -10.71 5.32 0.93
CA THR A 183 -10.65 6.39 1.94
C THR A 183 -9.56 7.44 1.65
N LEU A 184 -8.36 7.00 1.25
CA LEU A 184 -7.24 7.91 0.98
C LEU A 184 -7.43 8.75 -0.29
N LEU A 185 -8.05 8.18 -1.32
CA LEU A 185 -8.11 8.78 -2.64
C LEU A 185 -9.43 9.53 -2.91
N ASP A 186 -10.50 9.22 -2.17
CA ASP A 186 -11.84 9.79 -2.35
C ASP A 186 -11.94 11.25 -1.83
N ARG A 187 -11.14 11.65 -0.85
CA ARG A 187 -11.37 12.88 -0.07
C ARG A 187 -10.55 14.11 -0.47
N THR A 188 -9.87 14.07 -1.62
CA THR A 188 -9.31 15.27 -2.28
C THR A 188 -10.33 15.98 -3.19
N ARG A 189 -11.60 15.54 -3.19
CA ARG A 189 -12.68 16.00 -4.07
C ARG A 189 -13.56 17.13 -3.51
N ASP A 190 -13.32 17.58 -2.28
CA ASP A 190 -13.99 18.75 -1.71
C ASP A 190 -13.20 20.05 -1.96
#